data_AF-A0A2B7ZM10-F1
#
_entry.id   AF-A0A2B7ZM10-F1
#
_cell.length_a   1.000
_cell.length_b   1.000
_cell.length_c   1.000
_cell.angle_alpha   90.00
_cell.angle_beta   90.00
_cell.angle_gamma   90.00
#
_symmetry.space_group_name_H-M   'P 1'
#
loop_
_entity.id
_entity.type
_entity.pdbx_description
1 polymer ?
#
loop_
_entity_poly.entity_id
_entity_poly.type
_entity_poly.pdbx_seq_one_letter_code
_entity_poly.pdbx_strand_id
1 'polypeptide(L)'
;MRLLKGLQELDPDMNGPWDELDSATLAKVIRRLIGARERDGRKVKPCLVHGDLWESNIRTNITTREIYIFDAAAYYAQNKMEIGTWRVNHQEMKAKAYRQEYVRHFEKSEPVEEWDDRLKLYGVKKKLICSARVAGGKSIQQEILEYLLELAHLYGGGN
;
A
#
# COMPACT_ATOMS: atom_id res chain seq x y z
N MET A 1 9.83 -9.56 -3.20
CA MET A 1 8.49 -9.94 -2.69
C MET A 1 7.70 -10.52 -3.87
N ARG A 2 7.31 -11.81 -3.82
CA ARG A 2 6.69 -12.53 -4.96
C ARG A 2 5.42 -11.86 -5.52
N LEU A 3 4.68 -11.15 -4.65
CA LEU A 3 3.41 -10.52 -4.98
C LEU A 3 3.53 -9.32 -5.92
N LEU A 4 4.63 -8.55 -5.85
CA LEU A 4 4.87 -7.46 -6.82
C LEU A 4 5.25 -8.02 -8.20
N LYS A 5 6.02 -9.11 -8.23
CA LYS A 5 6.42 -9.75 -9.48
C LYS A 5 5.20 -10.26 -10.26
N GLY A 6 4.26 -10.93 -9.58
CA GLY A 6 3.03 -11.38 -10.23
C GLY A 6 2.15 -10.24 -10.75
N LEU A 7 2.16 -9.07 -10.10
CA LEU A 7 1.42 -7.90 -10.60
C LEU A 7 2.07 -7.27 -11.84
N GLN A 8 3.40 -7.28 -11.91
CA GLN A 8 4.13 -6.83 -13.09
C GLN A 8 3.93 -7.76 -14.29
N GLU A 9 3.62 -9.04 -14.05
CA GLU A 9 3.31 -10.01 -15.09
C GLU A 9 1.84 -9.87 -15.57
N LEU A 10 0.91 -9.50 -14.69
CA LEU A 10 -0.52 -9.39 -15.00
C LEU A 10 -0.94 -8.04 -15.62
N ASP A 11 -0.28 -6.94 -15.25
CA ASP A 11 -0.65 -5.61 -15.76
C ASP A 11 -0.48 -5.46 -17.28
N PRO A 12 0.58 -6.02 -17.92
CA PRO A 12 0.73 -5.95 -19.37
C PRO A 12 -0.40 -6.62 -20.15
N ASP A 13 -0.99 -7.69 -19.62
CA ASP A 13 -2.14 -8.35 -20.25
C ASP A 13 -3.39 -7.45 -20.27
N MET A 14 -3.49 -6.54 -19.30
CA MET A 14 -4.63 -5.62 -19.16
C MET A 14 -4.43 -4.26 -19.81
N ASN A 15 -3.23 -3.68 -19.70
CA ASN A 15 -2.95 -2.29 -20.09
C ASN A 15 -1.82 -2.15 -21.12
N GLY A 16 -1.24 -3.25 -21.57
CA GLY A 16 -0.06 -3.27 -22.44
C GLY A 16 1.25 -3.06 -21.66
N PRO A 17 2.41 -3.21 -22.34
CA PRO A 17 3.72 -3.04 -21.71
C PRO A 17 3.86 -1.70 -20.99
N TRP A 18 4.57 -1.71 -19.86
CA TRP A 18 4.79 -0.54 -19.02
C TRP A 18 6.28 -0.34 -18.77
N ASP A 19 6.98 0.17 -19.79
CA ASP A 19 8.44 0.29 -19.81
C ASP A 19 8.98 1.31 -18.78
N GLU A 20 8.15 2.29 -18.38
CA GLU A 20 8.53 3.29 -17.38
C GLU A 20 8.64 2.72 -15.96
N LEU A 21 8.06 1.54 -15.69
CA LEU A 21 8.14 0.92 -14.37
C LEU A 21 9.52 0.28 -14.16
N ASP A 22 10.45 1.04 -13.59
CA ASP A 22 11.76 0.51 -13.21
C ASP A 22 11.68 -0.42 -11.98
N SER A 23 11.67 -1.73 -12.27
CA SER A 23 11.69 -2.80 -11.29
C SER A 23 12.89 -2.74 -10.35
N ALA A 24 14.05 -2.27 -10.81
CA ALA A 24 15.26 -2.17 -10.00
C ALA A 24 15.12 -1.05 -8.95
N THR A 25 14.62 0.11 -9.36
CA THR A 25 14.29 1.22 -8.44
C THR A 25 13.24 0.80 -7.42
N LEU A 26 12.16 0.15 -7.85
CA LEU A 26 11.13 -0.37 -6.95
C LEU A 26 11.72 -1.34 -5.91
N ALA A 27 12.56 -2.28 -6.34
CA ALA A 27 13.23 -3.21 -5.44
C ALA A 27 14.21 -2.51 -4.48
N LYS A 28 14.87 -1.42 -4.91
CA LYS A 28 15.75 -0.61 -4.05
C LYS A 28 14.94 0.11 -2.96
N VAL A 29 13.88 0.81 -3.34
CA VAL A 29 12.98 1.52 -2.42
C VAL A 29 12.37 0.57 -1.39
N ILE A 30 11.83 -0.58 -1.84
CA ILE A 30 11.26 -1.60 -0.95
C ILE A 30 12.31 -2.09 0.05
N ARG A 31 13.51 -2.45 -0.42
CA ARG A 31 14.59 -2.92 0.47
C ARG A 31 14.98 -1.87 1.51
N ARG A 32 15.06 -0.59 1.12
CA ARG A 32 15.43 0.48 2.06
C ARG A 32 14.34 0.76 3.10
N LEU A 33 13.08 0.91 2.68
CA LEU A 33 11.98 1.27 3.58
C LEU A 33 11.51 0.11 4.47
N ILE A 34 11.43 -1.10 3.91
CA ILE A 34 10.99 -2.27 4.66
C ILE A 34 12.16 -2.82 5.49
N GLY A 35 13.35 -2.92 4.91
CA GLY A 35 14.53 -3.44 5.59
C GLY A 35 15.00 -2.58 6.77
N ALA A 36 14.77 -1.26 6.74
CA ALA A 36 15.08 -0.39 7.88
C ALA A 36 14.37 -0.77 9.18
N ARG A 37 13.27 -1.54 9.11
CA ARG A 37 12.53 -2.01 10.28
C ARG A 37 13.10 -3.26 10.94
N GLU A 38 13.98 -3.97 10.23
CA GLU A 38 14.64 -5.18 10.72
C GLU A 38 16.08 -4.89 11.14
N ARG A 39 16.53 -3.63 11.01
CA ARG A 39 17.83 -3.16 11.50
C ARG A 39 17.83 -3.04 13.02
N ASP A 40 19.01 -3.13 13.61
CA ASP A 40 19.25 -2.89 15.03
C ASP A 40 18.45 -3.83 15.95
N GLY A 41 18.23 -5.07 15.51
CA GLY A 41 17.51 -6.10 16.27
C GLY A 41 16.00 -5.91 16.37
N ARG A 42 15.44 -4.89 15.70
CA ARG A 42 13.99 -4.65 15.65
C ARG A 42 13.28 -5.82 14.97
N LYS A 43 12.16 -6.26 15.55
CA LYS A 43 11.32 -7.33 15.00
C LYS A 43 10.02 -6.77 14.45
N VAL A 44 9.69 -7.19 13.24
CA VAL A 44 8.39 -6.92 12.64
C VAL A 44 7.38 -7.94 13.17
N LYS A 45 6.39 -7.48 13.96
CA LYS A 45 5.26 -8.30 14.36
C LYS A 45 4.27 -8.40 13.18
N PRO A 46 4.01 -9.60 12.63
CA PRO A 46 2.92 -9.80 11.68
C PRO A 46 1.57 -9.67 12.39
N CYS A 47 0.60 -9.08 11.71
CA CYS A 47 -0.79 -8.95 12.13
C CYS A 47 -1.69 -9.47 11.00
N LEU A 48 -2.84 -10.05 11.37
CA LEU A 48 -3.87 -10.36 10.39
C LEU A 48 -4.42 -9.03 9.85
N VAL A 49 -4.39 -8.87 8.52
CA VAL A 49 -5.00 -7.75 7.81
C VAL A 49 -6.17 -8.28 6.99
N HIS A 50 -7.24 -7.49 6.86
CA HIS A 50 -8.39 -7.73 5.99
C HIS A 50 -7.97 -7.79 4.52
N GLY A 51 -7.02 -6.95 4.11
CA GLY A 51 -6.34 -7.04 2.81
C GLY A 51 -7.10 -6.42 1.63
N ASP A 52 -8.40 -6.17 1.79
CA ASP A 52 -9.22 -5.38 0.87
C ASP A 52 -10.20 -4.47 1.64
N LEU A 53 -9.72 -3.71 2.64
CA LEU A 53 -10.59 -2.85 3.45
C LEU A 53 -10.77 -1.46 2.82
N TRP A 54 -11.90 -1.23 2.19
CA TRP A 54 -12.31 0.05 1.60
C TRP A 54 -13.83 0.23 1.69
N GLU A 55 -14.34 1.42 1.35
CA GLU A 55 -15.72 1.84 1.63
C GLU A 55 -16.79 0.87 1.11
N SER A 56 -16.55 0.23 -0.04
CA SER A 56 -17.51 -0.71 -0.63
C SER A 56 -17.61 -2.02 0.17
N ASN A 57 -16.61 -2.35 0.98
CA ASN A 57 -16.53 -3.55 1.83
C ASN A 57 -16.90 -3.26 3.29
N ILE A 58 -17.33 -2.04 3.61
CA ILE A 58 -17.78 -1.65 4.96
C ILE A 58 -19.26 -1.28 4.90
N ARG A 59 -20.08 -1.84 5.79
CA ARG A 59 -21.48 -1.42 5.97
C ARG A 59 -21.75 -1.12 7.42
N THR A 60 -22.64 -0.16 7.65
CA THR A 60 -23.20 0.11 8.97
C THR A 60 -24.64 -0.37 8.97
N ASN A 61 -25.02 -1.20 9.94
CA ASN A 61 -26.41 -1.59 10.13
C ASN A 61 -27.23 -0.36 10.54
N ILE A 62 -28.33 -0.09 9.83
CA ILE A 62 -29.13 1.12 10.04
C ILE A 62 -29.81 1.15 11.41
N THR A 63 -30.16 -0.01 11.96
CA THR A 63 -30.85 -0.17 13.24
C THR A 63 -29.86 -0.23 14.40
N THR A 64 -28.87 -1.13 14.34
CA THR A 64 -27.95 -1.37 15.47
C THR A 64 -26.76 -0.42 15.49
N ARG A 65 -26.49 0.28 14.37
CA ARG A 65 -25.28 1.08 14.14
C ARG A 65 -23.97 0.28 14.20
N GLU A 66 -24.05 -1.04 14.22
CA GLU A 66 -22.88 -1.91 14.17
C GLU A 66 -22.21 -1.86 12.79
N ILE A 67 -20.89 -1.99 12.79
CA ILE A 67 -20.06 -1.98 11.58
C ILE A 67 -19.76 -3.42 11.20
N TYR A 68 -19.96 -3.73 9.92
CA TYR A 68 -19.65 -5.00 9.30
C TYR A 68 -18.63 -4.81 8.18
N ILE A 69 -17.69 -5.73 8.10
CA ILE A 69 -16.64 -5.78 7.09
C ILE A 69 -16.79 -7.07 6.27
N PHE A 70 -16.67 -6.96 4.95
CA PHE A 70 -16.95 -8.04 3.99
C PHE A 70 -15.81 -8.21 2.98
N ASP A 71 -15.82 -9.33 2.24
CA ASP A 71 -14.89 -9.60 1.14
C ASP A 71 -13.41 -9.53 1.53
N ALA A 72 -13.10 -10.11 2.69
CA ALA A 72 -11.74 -10.19 3.20
C ALA A 72 -10.83 -11.02 2.29
N ALA A 73 -9.82 -10.38 1.73
CA ALA A 73 -8.66 -11.01 1.11
C ALA A 73 -7.54 -11.15 2.15
N ALA A 74 -7.81 -11.83 3.26
CA ALA A 74 -7.00 -11.74 4.46
C ALA A 74 -5.62 -12.43 4.35
N TYR A 75 -4.59 -11.81 4.92
CA TYR A 75 -3.25 -12.38 5.04
C TYR A 75 -2.51 -11.77 6.24
N TYR A 76 -1.38 -12.37 6.62
CA TYR A 76 -0.51 -11.79 7.65
C TYR A 76 0.44 -10.74 7.04
N ALA A 77 0.45 -9.54 7.59
CA ALA A 77 1.25 -8.42 7.13
C ALA A 77 1.62 -7.47 8.28
N GLN A 78 2.38 -6.41 7.96
CA GLN A 78 2.49 -5.28 8.89
C GLN A 78 1.11 -4.63 9.01
N ASN A 79 0.63 -4.37 10.22
CA ASN A 79 -0.69 -3.78 10.49
C ASN A 79 -1.02 -2.56 9.61
N LYS A 80 -0.04 -1.66 9.44
CA LYS A 80 -0.13 -0.46 8.61
C LYS A 80 -0.30 -0.72 7.10
N MET A 81 -0.09 -1.96 6.63
CA MET A 81 -0.38 -2.34 5.26
C MET A 81 -1.87 -2.21 4.95
N GLU A 82 -2.74 -2.43 5.94
CA GLU A 82 -4.19 -2.24 5.79
C GLU A 82 -4.52 -0.80 5.40
N ILE A 83 -4.07 0.16 6.22
CA ILE A 83 -4.39 1.58 6.04
C ILE A 83 -3.57 2.25 4.92
N GLY A 84 -2.56 1.56 4.40
CA GLY A 84 -1.83 2.01 3.21
C GLY A 84 -2.70 2.02 1.96
N THR A 85 -3.68 1.11 1.89
CA THR A 85 -4.65 1.04 0.78
C THR A 85 -5.51 2.29 0.69
N TRP A 86 -5.80 2.93 1.83
CA TRP A 86 -6.58 4.18 1.93
C TRP A 86 -5.87 5.43 1.35
N ARG A 87 -4.65 5.27 0.81
CA ARG A 87 -3.93 6.33 0.07
C ARG A 87 -4.15 6.29 -1.43
N VAL A 88 -5.15 5.55 -1.88
CA VAL A 88 -5.49 5.40 -3.29
C VAL A 88 -6.56 6.43 -3.67
N ASN A 89 -6.33 7.17 -4.77
CA ASN A 89 -7.12 8.35 -5.11
C ASN A 89 -8.57 8.04 -5.50
N HIS A 90 -8.79 6.87 -6.12
CA HIS A 90 -10.13 6.42 -6.54
C HIS A 90 -10.97 5.83 -5.41
N GLN A 91 -10.50 5.86 -4.17
CA GLN A 91 -11.26 5.43 -2.99
C GLN A 91 -11.72 6.65 -2.17
N GLU A 92 -12.83 6.49 -1.45
CA GLU A 92 -13.41 7.54 -0.61
C GLU A 92 -12.85 7.57 0.82
N MET A 93 -12.26 6.46 1.29
CA MET A 93 -11.63 6.37 2.62
C MET A 93 -10.29 7.12 2.77
N LYS A 94 -10.11 8.28 2.14
CA LYS A 94 -8.82 9.00 2.06
C LYS A 94 -8.58 10.04 3.15
N ALA A 95 -9.61 10.41 3.92
CA ALA A 95 -9.53 11.47 4.92
C ALA A 95 -8.42 11.20 5.96
N LYS A 96 -7.61 12.23 6.27
CA LYS A 96 -6.53 12.11 7.26
C LYS A 96 -7.04 11.65 8.63
N ALA A 97 -8.27 12.01 8.99
CA ALA A 97 -8.91 11.63 10.25
C ALA A 97 -8.94 10.10 10.46
N TYR A 98 -9.19 9.30 9.43
CA TYR A 98 -9.21 7.83 9.56
C TYR A 98 -7.84 7.27 9.95
N ARG A 99 -6.76 7.78 9.33
CA ARG A 99 -5.39 7.36 9.67
C ARG A 99 -4.94 7.90 11.02
N GLN A 100 -5.37 9.10 11.39
CA GLN A 100 -5.10 9.67 12.71
C GLN A 100 -5.75 8.85 13.82
N GLU A 101 -7.02 8.46 13.63
CA GLU A 101 -7.72 7.60 14.59
C GLU A 101 -7.03 6.24 14.71
N TYR A 102 -6.62 5.62 13.59
CA TYR A 102 -5.84 4.38 13.63
C TYR A 102 -4.56 4.50 14.48
N VAL A 103 -3.82 5.61 14.34
CA VAL A 103 -2.58 5.86 15.08
C VAL A 103 -2.81 6.01 16.59
N ARG A 104 -4.01 6.37 17.04
CA ARG A 104 -4.36 6.41 18.47
C ARG A 104 -4.43 5.03 19.10
N HIS A 105 -4.74 4.01 18.29
CA HIS A 105 -4.85 2.61 18.74
C HIS A 105 -3.58 1.80 18.41
N PHE A 106 -2.84 2.19 17.37
CA PHE A 106 -1.62 1.54 16.94
C PHE A 106 -0.49 2.55 16.73
N GLU A 107 0.43 2.58 17.68
CA GLU A 107 1.59 3.48 17.63
C GLU A 107 2.39 3.33 16.32
N LYS A 108 2.93 4.45 15.85
CA LYS A 108 3.76 4.46 14.65
C LYS A 108 5.02 3.66 14.90
N SER A 109 5.27 2.67 14.05
CA SER A 109 6.49 1.88 14.12
C SER A 109 7.74 2.69 13.72
N GLU A 110 8.85 2.51 14.43
CA GLU A 110 10.15 3.07 14.06
C GLU A 110 10.65 2.64 12.66
N PRO A 111 11.41 3.49 11.94
CA PRO A 111 11.58 4.94 12.17
C PRO A 111 10.27 5.72 11.96
N VAL A 112 9.87 6.59 12.89
CA VAL A 112 8.57 7.30 12.86
C VAL A 112 8.47 8.27 11.68
N GLU A 113 9.59 8.87 11.29
CA GLU A 113 9.72 9.85 10.21
C GLU A 113 9.40 9.20 8.85
N GLU A 114 9.87 7.97 8.66
CA GLU A 114 9.62 7.17 7.45
C GLU A 114 8.24 6.45 7.49
N TRP A 115 7.40 6.69 8.51
CA TRP A 115 6.12 5.99 8.65
C TRP A 115 5.13 6.31 7.53
N ASP A 116 5.01 7.58 7.17
CA ASP A 116 4.10 7.98 6.10
C ASP A 116 4.59 7.47 4.73
N ASP A 117 5.90 7.49 4.49
CA ASP A 117 6.49 6.96 3.25
C ASP A 117 6.25 5.46 3.08
N ARG A 118 6.24 4.70 4.16
CA ARG A 118 5.85 3.28 4.11
C ARG A 118 4.37 3.11 3.79
N LEU A 119 3.49 3.97 4.31
CA LEU A 119 2.09 3.96 3.86
C LEU A 119 1.98 4.29 2.37
N LYS A 120 2.79 5.22 1.87
CA LYS A 120 2.84 5.56 0.45
C LYS A 120 3.22 4.34 -0.39
N LEU A 121 4.25 3.60 0.03
CA LEU A 121 4.69 2.36 -0.60
C LEU A 121 3.60 1.27 -0.59
N TYR A 122 2.85 1.12 0.51
CA TYR A 122 1.71 0.19 0.54
C TYR A 122 0.53 0.64 -0.33
N GLY A 123 0.34 1.96 -0.47
CA GLY A 123 -0.59 2.53 -1.45
C GLY A 123 -0.21 2.15 -2.88
N VAL A 124 1.09 2.18 -3.23
CA VAL A 124 1.58 1.72 -4.55
C VAL A 124 1.22 0.26 -4.79
N LYS A 125 1.36 -0.62 -3.79
CA LYS A 125 0.92 -2.02 -3.90
C LYS A 125 -0.56 -2.12 -4.29
N LYS A 126 -1.46 -1.37 -3.64
CA LYS A 126 -2.90 -1.38 -3.98
C LYS A 126 -3.15 -0.82 -5.37
N LYS A 127 -2.47 0.26 -5.76
CA LYS A 127 -2.57 0.82 -7.12
C LYS A 127 -2.15 -0.19 -8.19
N LEU A 128 -1.04 -0.91 -7.98
CA LEU A 128 -0.59 -1.99 -8.88
C LEU A 128 -1.65 -3.09 -9.03
N ILE A 129 -2.30 -3.49 -7.92
CA ILE A 129 -3.41 -4.46 -7.96
C ILE A 129 -4.59 -3.91 -8.77
N CYS A 130 -4.95 -2.64 -8.59
CA CYS A 130 -6.05 -2.03 -9.32
C CYS A 130 -5.74 -1.88 -10.82
N SER A 131 -4.52 -1.47 -11.16
CA SER A 131 -4.04 -1.35 -12.55
C SER A 131 -4.19 -2.69 -13.27
N ALA A 132 -3.67 -3.77 -12.67
CA ALA A 132 -3.73 -5.12 -13.24
C ALA A 132 -5.14 -5.74 -13.32
N ARG A 133 -6.20 -5.03 -12.91
CA ARG A 133 -7.59 -5.52 -12.90
C ARG A 133 -8.55 -4.69 -13.73
N VAL A 134 -8.16 -3.48 -14.17
CA VAL A 134 -9.07 -2.52 -14.81
C VAL A 134 -8.44 -2.04 -16.11
N ALA A 135 -9.20 -2.10 -17.20
CA ALA A 135 -8.80 -1.53 -18.49
C ALA A 135 -8.79 0.01 -18.43
N GLY A 136 -7.83 0.64 -19.10
CA GLY A 136 -7.65 2.10 -19.05
C GLY A 136 -6.86 2.58 -17.83
N GLY A 137 -6.07 1.69 -17.21
CA GLY A 137 -5.27 1.94 -16.02
C GLY A 137 -4.12 2.94 -16.18
N LYS A 138 -3.95 3.60 -17.33
CA LYS A 138 -2.84 4.54 -17.59
C LYS A 138 -2.75 5.68 -16.57
N SER A 139 -3.89 6.18 -16.08
CA SER A 139 -3.89 7.18 -15.00
C SER A 139 -3.36 6.61 -13.68
N ILE A 140 -3.70 5.36 -13.36
CA ILE A 140 -3.20 4.65 -12.17
C ILE A 140 -1.70 4.37 -12.32
N GLN A 141 -1.25 3.97 -13.52
CA GLN A 141 0.17 3.78 -13.85
C GLN A 141 0.95 5.08 -13.63
N GLN A 142 0.44 6.21 -14.12
CA GLN A 142 1.06 7.52 -13.91
C GLN A 142 1.16 7.88 -12.42
N GLU A 143 0.10 7.69 -11.64
CA GLU A 143 0.13 7.92 -10.18
C GLU A 143 1.16 7.02 -9.46
N ILE A 144 1.28 5.76 -9.88
CA ILE A 144 2.27 4.84 -9.33
C ILE A 144 3.67 5.35 -9.64
N LEU A 145 3.93 5.79 -10.87
CA LEU A 145 5.23 6.28 -11.29
C LEU A 145 5.64 7.52 -10.48
N GLU A 146 4.75 8.50 -10.34
CA GLU A 146 4.98 9.69 -9.51
C GLU A 146 5.33 9.32 -8.06
N TYR A 147 4.56 8.42 -7.46
CA TYR A 147 4.78 7.97 -6.10
C TYR A 147 6.12 7.26 -5.94
N LEU A 148 6.50 6.43 -6.92
CA LEU A 148 7.76 5.70 -6.91
C LEU A 148 8.96 6.62 -7.16
N LEU A 149 8.84 7.60 -8.06
CA LEU A 149 9.90 8.59 -8.31
C LEU A 149 10.17 9.44 -7.07
N GLU A 150 9.13 9.88 -6.36
CA GLU A 150 9.30 10.60 -5.10
C GLU A 150 10.01 9.74 -4.04
N LEU A 151 9.59 8.48 -3.86
CA LEU A 151 10.25 7.56 -2.94
C LEU A 151 11.69 7.23 -3.37
N ALA A 152 11.94 7.12 -4.68
CA ALA A 152 13.26 6.89 -5.23
C ALA A 152 14.16 8.11 -5.05
N HIS A 153 13.63 9.33 -5.13
CA HIS A 153 14.40 10.53 -4.83
C HIS A 153 14.84 10.56 -3.36
N LEU A 154 13.94 10.22 -2.43
CA LEU A 154 14.21 10.21 -0.99
C LEU A 154 15.15 9.06 -0.57
N TYR A 155 15.00 7.88 -1.17
CA TYR A 155 15.62 6.64 -0.68
C TYR A 155 16.54 5.93 -1.70
N GLY A 156 16.59 6.41 -2.94
CA GLY A 156 17.40 5.86 -4.03
C GLY A 156 18.85 6.32 -4.03
N GLY A 157 19.20 7.34 -3.25
CA GLY A 157 20.56 7.92 -3.17
C GLY A 157 21.54 7.25 -2.20
N GLY A 158 21.22 6.09 -1.62
CA GLY A 158 22.13 5.37 -0.71
C GLY A 158 22.97 4.30 -1.43
N ASN A 159 24.29 4.41 -1.33
CA ASN A 159 25.24 3.29 -1.43
C ASN A 159 25.30 2.58 -0.07
#